data_AF-A0A5N4CTG2-F1
#
_entry.id   AF-A0A5N4CTG2-F1
#
_cell.length_a   1.000
_cell.length_b   1.000
_cell.length_c   1.000
_cell.angle_alpha   90.00
_cell.angle_beta   90.00
_cell.angle_gamma   90.00
#
_symmetry.space_group_name_H-M   'P 1'
#
loop_
_entity.id
_entity.type
_entity.pdbx_description
1 polymer ?
#
loop_
_entity_poly.entity_id
_entity_poly.type
_entity_poly.pdbx_seq_one_letter_code
_entity_poly.pdbx_strand_id
1 'polypeptide(L)'
;MQKLHCTQVDKIVAQYDKEKSTHEKTLEKAMKKKGGSNCLEMKKETEIKIQTLTSDHKSKVKEIVAQHTKEWSDMINTHSAEEQEIRDLHLTQQCELLRKLLINAHEQQTQQLKMSHDRRVRELNSSNTKKFLEERKRLAMKQSKEMDQLKKVQLEHLEFLEKQNEQAKEMQQMVKLEAEMDRRPATVV
;
A
#
# COMPACT_ATOMS: atom_id res chain seq x y z
N MET A 1 -8.71 -16.96 5.25
CA MET A 1 -7.60 -17.47 6.08
C MET A 1 -8.07 -17.81 7.50
N GLN A 2 -8.53 -16.85 8.32
CA GLN A 2 -8.89 -17.06 9.73
C GLN A 2 -9.80 -18.29 10.02
N LYS A 3 -10.89 -18.48 9.26
CA LYS A 3 -11.77 -19.66 9.42
C LYS A 3 -11.03 -21.00 9.27
N LEU A 4 -10.08 -21.06 8.33
CA LEU A 4 -9.26 -22.25 8.09
C LEU A 4 -8.29 -22.48 9.26
N HIS A 5 -7.62 -21.42 9.73
CA HIS A 5 -6.71 -21.48 10.88
C HIS A 5 -7.41 -21.96 12.14
N CYS A 6 -8.56 -21.37 12.48
CA CYS A 6 -9.39 -21.78 13.61
C CYS A 6 -9.80 -23.26 13.50
N THR A 7 -10.33 -23.68 12.34
CA THR A 7 -10.72 -25.08 12.09
C THR A 7 -9.54 -26.05 12.25
N GLN A 8 -8.33 -25.67 11.83
CA GLN A 8 -7.13 -26.51 11.96
C GLN A 8 -6.73 -26.69 13.42
N VAL A 9 -6.71 -25.62 14.21
CA VAL A 9 -6.40 -25.67 15.64
C VAL A 9 -7.45 -26.50 16.38
N ASP A 10 -8.75 -26.27 16.12
CA ASP A 10 -9.85 -27.01 16.75
C ASP A 10 -9.74 -28.52 16.51
N LYS A 11 -9.38 -28.93 15.30
CA LYS A 11 -9.17 -30.35 14.96
C LYS A 11 -8.00 -30.97 15.74
N ILE A 12 -6.90 -30.24 15.90
CA ILE A 12 -5.71 -30.71 16.63
C ILE A 12 -6.03 -30.87 18.11
N VAL A 13 -6.73 -29.89 18.70
CA VAL A 13 -7.17 -29.93 20.10
C VAL A 13 -8.15 -31.07 20.32
N ALA A 14 -9.19 -31.18 19.49
CA ALA A 14 -10.18 -32.25 19.59
C ALA A 14 -9.56 -33.65 19.45
N GLN A 15 -8.57 -33.83 18.58
CA GLN A 15 -7.88 -35.11 18.41
C GLN A 15 -7.06 -35.46 19.66
N TYR A 16 -6.30 -34.51 20.20
CA TYR A 16 -5.54 -34.70 21.44
C TYR A 16 -6.46 -35.07 22.62
N ASP A 17 -7.55 -34.34 22.81
CA ASP A 17 -8.52 -34.60 23.89
C ASP A 17 -9.14 -36.00 23.76
N LYS A 18 -9.44 -36.43 22.52
CA LYS A 18 -9.97 -37.76 22.23
C LYS A 18 -8.95 -38.87 22.56
N GLU A 19 -7.70 -38.72 22.17
CA GLU A 19 -6.64 -39.71 22.44
C GLU A 19 -6.32 -39.81 23.93
N LYS A 20 -6.19 -38.66 24.62
CA LYS A 20 -5.97 -38.59 26.06
C LYS A 20 -7.11 -39.28 26.83
N SER A 21 -8.37 -38.93 26.52
CA SER A 21 -9.55 -39.56 27.14
C SER A 21 -9.58 -41.06 26.90
N THR A 22 -9.11 -41.53 25.74
CA THR A 22 -9.05 -42.95 25.41
C THR A 22 -8.01 -43.69 26.27
N HIS A 23 -6.83 -43.12 26.47
CA HIS A 23 -5.81 -43.68 27.37
C HIS A 23 -6.31 -43.75 28.82
N GLU A 24 -6.93 -42.68 29.32
CA GLU A 24 -7.49 -42.62 30.68
C GLU A 24 -8.59 -43.68 30.90
N LYS A 25 -9.57 -43.77 29.99
CA LYS A 25 -10.65 -44.77 30.06
C LYS A 25 -10.13 -46.20 29.96
N THR A 26 -9.09 -46.43 29.17
CA THR A 26 -8.48 -47.77 29.03
C THR A 26 -7.79 -48.20 30.32
N LEU A 27 -7.04 -47.29 30.95
CA LEU A 27 -6.43 -47.53 32.25
C LEU A 27 -7.48 -47.81 33.32
N GLU A 28 -8.54 -46.99 33.40
CA GLU A 28 -9.60 -47.16 34.39
C GLU A 28 -10.29 -48.54 34.27
N LYS A 29 -10.60 -48.97 33.05
CA LYS A 29 -11.17 -50.31 32.79
C LYS A 29 -10.22 -51.44 33.17
N ALA A 30 -8.93 -51.28 32.93
CA ALA A 30 -7.93 -52.31 33.21
C ALA A 30 -7.61 -52.39 34.71
N MET A 31 -7.62 -51.26 35.44
CA MET A 31 -7.52 -51.22 36.90
C MET A 31 -8.70 -51.93 37.58
N LYS A 32 -9.93 -51.80 37.05
CA LYS A 32 -11.11 -52.53 37.56
C LYS A 32 -11.00 -54.06 37.40
N LYS A 33 -10.09 -54.58 36.56
CA LYS A 33 -9.96 -56.02 36.23
C LYS A 33 -8.78 -56.75 36.88
N LYS A 34 -7.75 -56.07 37.40
CA LYS A 34 -6.52 -56.71 37.92
C LYS A 34 -6.20 -56.31 39.37
N GLY A 35 -5.88 -57.29 40.22
CA GLY A 35 -5.45 -57.09 41.61
C GLY A 35 -3.93 -56.93 41.79
N GLY A 36 -3.54 -56.01 42.69
CA GLY A 36 -2.29 -56.03 43.45
C GLY A 36 -1.04 -55.46 42.78
N SER A 37 -0.45 -56.17 41.80
CA SER A 37 0.95 -55.90 41.36
C SER A 37 1.06 -55.38 39.91
N ASN A 38 0.33 -55.96 38.96
CA ASN A 38 0.25 -55.49 37.55
C ASN A 38 -0.37 -54.08 37.39
N CYS A 39 -1.05 -53.58 38.43
CA CYS A 39 -1.79 -52.31 38.38
C CYS A 39 -0.87 -51.08 38.41
N LEU A 40 0.24 -51.15 39.14
CA LEU A 40 1.20 -50.05 39.28
C LEU A 40 1.99 -49.83 37.98
N GLU A 41 2.42 -50.91 37.34
CA GLU A 41 3.19 -50.87 36.11
C GLU A 41 2.36 -50.31 34.94
N MET A 42 1.12 -50.78 34.79
CA MET A 42 0.18 -50.23 33.80
C MET A 42 -0.12 -48.73 34.01
N LYS A 43 -0.20 -48.28 35.27
CA LYS A 43 -0.41 -46.87 35.59
C LYS A 43 0.79 -46.05 35.13
N LYS A 44 2.01 -46.48 35.45
CA LYS A 44 3.26 -45.84 34.97
C LYS A 44 3.34 -45.82 33.44
N GLU A 45 3.01 -46.93 32.78
CA GLU A 45 3.02 -47.00 31.32
C GLU A 45 2.03 -46.03 30.67
N THR A 46 0.81 -45.91 31.22
CA THR A 46 -0.20 -44.96 30.73
C THR A 46 0.23 -43.52 30.97
N GLU A 47 0.82 -43.23 32.14
CA GLU A 47 1.37 -41.91 32.47
C GLU A 47 2.44 -41.49 31.44
N ILE A 48 3.37 -42.38 31.10
CA ILE A 48 4.40 -42.13 30.08
C ILE A 48 3.74 -41.84 28.72
N LYS A 49 2.75 -42.63 28.31
CA LYS A 49 2.02 -42.40 27.04
C LYS A 49 1.33 -41.03 27.02
N ILE A 50 0.68 -40.64 28.11
CA ILE A 50 0.02 -39.32 28.22
C ILE A 50 1.07 -38.19 28.21
N GLN A 51 2.21 -38.37 28.87
CA GLN A 51 3.30 -37.40 28.84
C GLN A 51 3.86 -37.22 27.43
N THR A 52 4.14 -38.31 26.71
CA THR A 52 4.58 -38.26 25.31
C THR A 52 3.52 -37.58 24.43
N LEU A 53 2.25 -37.99 24.53
CA LEU A 53 1.15 -37.39 23.78
C LEU A 53 1.02 -35.88 24.04
N THR A 54 1.16 -35.45 25.29
CA THR A 54 1.10 -34.03 25.68
C THR A 54 2.29 -33.25 25.12
N SER A 55 3.49 -33.84 25.15
CA SER A 55 4.69 -33.24 24.57
C SER A 55 4.56 -33.07 23.06
N ASP A 56 4.08 -34.10 22.36
CA ASP A 56 3.87 -34.08 20.91
C ASP A 56 2.80 -33.06 20.52
N HIS A 57 1.67 -33.03 21.23
CA HIS A 57 0.63 -32.02 21.04
C HIS A 57 1.17 -30.60 21.22
N LYS A 58 1.93 -30.35 22.29
CA LYS A 58 2.55 -29.04 22.54
C LYS A 58 3.49 -28.63 21.40
N SER A 59 4.31 -29.55 20.90
CA SER A 59 5.18 -29.31 19.75
C SER A 59 4.36 -28.98 18.50
N LYS A 60 3.29 -29.74 18.24
CA LYS A 60 2.42 -29.55 17.08
C LYS A 60 1.67 -28.22 17.11
N VAL A 61 1.15 -27.83 18.27
CA VAL A 61 0.51 -26.52 18.46
C VAL A 61 1.53 -25.40 18.24
N LYS A 62 2.75 -25.53 18.76
CA LYS A 62 3.80 -24.52 18.57
C LYS A 62 4.17 -24.35 17.09
N GLU A 63 4.30 -25.46 16.36
CA GLU A 63 4.55 -25.44 14.92
C GLU A 63 3.41 -24.76 14.15
N ILE A 64 2.16 -25.12 14.43
CA ILE A 64 0.98 -24.55 13.76
C ILE A 64 0.82 -23.07 14.07
N VAL A 65 1.01 -22.64 15.31
CA VAL A 65 0.96 -21.22 15.69
C VAL A 65 2.05 -20.44 14.95
N ALA A 66 3.29 -20.97 14.86
CA ALA A 66 4.35 -20.32 14.10
C ALA A 66 4.01 -20.21 12.60
N GLN A 67 3.43 -21.27 12.03
CA GLN A 67 2.98 -21.28 10.64
C GLN A 67 1.85 -20.28 10.39
N HIS A 68 0.83 -20.23 11.27
CA HIS A 68 -0.28 -19.29 11.15
C HIS A 68 0.17 -17.84 11.29
N THR A 69 1.10 -17.55 12.20
CA THR A 69 1.73 -16.22 12.31
C THR A 69 2.43 -15.83 11.02
N LYS A 70 3.17 -16.76 10.40
CA LYS A 70 3.83 -16.51 9.13
C LYS A 70 2.83 -16.24 8.00
N GLU A 71 1.86 -17.13 7.81
CA GLU A 71 0.85 -16.99 6.75
C GLU A 71 0.06 -15.69 6.86
N TRP A 72 -0.33 -15.32 8.08
CA TRP A 72 -1.03 -14.07 8.34
C TRP A 72 -0.14 -12.85 8.06
N SER A 73 1.08 -12.87 8.58
CA SER A 73 2.04 -11.78 8.38
C SER A 73 2.33 -11.59 6.88
N ASP A 74 2.61 -12.67 6.15
CA ASP A 74 2.87 -12.64 4.72
C ASP A 74 1.67 -12.05 3.96
N MET A 75 0.45 -12.49 4.26
CA MET A 75 -0.77 -11.95 3.64
C MET A 75 -0.96 -10.44 3.90
N ILE A 76 -0.88 -10.00 5.16
CA ILE A 76 -1.04 -8.59 5.51
C ILE A 76 0.03 -7.73 4.83
N ASN A 77 1.25 -8.24 4.78
CA ASN A 77 2.35 -7.55 4.13
C ASN A 77 2.16 -7.43 2.62
N THR A 78 1.66 -8.49 1.97
CA THR A 78 1.33 -8.46 0.54
C THR A 78 0.24 -7.43 0.27
N HIS A 79 -0.86 -7.45 1.04
CA HIS A 79 -1.92 -6.44 0.87
C HIS A 79 -1.41 -5.01 1.10
N SER A 80 -0.55 -4.80 2.09
CA SER A 80 0.07 -3.49 2.34
C SER A 80 0.95 -3.04 1.17
N ALA A 81 1.73 -3.95 0.58
CA ALA A 81 2.53 -3.66 -0.61
C ALA A 81 1.66 -3.34 -1.83
N GLU A 82 0.61 -4.12 -2.09
CA GLU A 82 -0.36 -3.87 -3.17
C GLU A 82 -1.06 -2.51 -3.00
N GLU A 83 -1.45 -2.16 -1.77
CA GLU A 83 -2.03 -0.86 -1.45
C GLU A 83 -1.05 0.28 -1.74
N GLN A 84 0.23 0.10 -1.37
CA GLN A 84 1.27 1.09 -1.63
C GLN A 84 1.51 1.28 -3.14
N GLU A 85 1.55 0.21 -3.93
CA GLU A 85 1.69 0.28 -5.38
C GLU A 85 0.54 1.05 -6.03
N ILE A 86 -0.71 0.83 -5.57
CA ILE A 86 -1.87 1.58 -6.05
C ILE A 86 -1.75 3.06 -5.70
N ARG A 87 -1.32 3.39 -4.48
CA ARG A 87 -1.08 4.78 -4.07
C ARG A 87 0.00 5.45 -4.92
N ASP A 88 1.10 4.76 -5.22
CA ASP A 88 2.21 5.28 -6.04
C ASP A 88 1.76 5.52 -7.49
N LEU A 89 0.97 4.58 -8.04
CA LEU A 89 0.37 4.69 -9.37
C LEU A 89 -0.58 5.88 -9.45
N HIS A 90 -1.48 6.03 -8.49
CA HIS A 90 -2.42 7.15 -8.46
C HIS A 90 -1.71 8.50 -8.34
N LEU A 91 -0.65 8.61 -7.54
CA LEU A 91 0.13 9.85 -7.44
C LEU A 91 0.73 10.20 -8.80
N THR A 92 1.39 9.24 -9.46
CA THR A 92 1.99 9.43 -10.79
C THR A 92 0.95 9.90 -11.81
N GLN A 93 -0.21 9.23 -11.87
CA GLN A 93 -1.29 9.59 -12.77
C GLN A 93 -1.83 11.01 -12.52
N GLN A 94 -1.96 11.43 -11.26
CA GLN A 94 -2.39 12.79 -10.91
C GLN A 94 -1.35 13.82 -11.35
N CYS A 95 -0.06 13.58 -11.11
CA CYS A 95 1.03 14.47 -11.55
C CYS A 95 1.03 14.66 -13.07
N GLU A 96 0.90 13.57 -13.82
CA GLU A 96 0.85 13.58 -15.29
C GLU A 96 -0.38 14.34 -15.82
N LEU A 97 -1.56 14.07 -15.24
CA LEU A 97 -2.80 14.70 -15.65
C LEU A 97 -2.76 16.21 -15.40
N LEU A 98 -2.31 16.64 -14.22
CA LEU A 98 -2.18 18.06 -13.88
C LEU A 98 -1.20 18.76 -14.83
N ARG A 99 -0.04 18.14 -15.11
CA ARG A 99 0.94 18.69 -16.07
C ARG A 99 0.32 18.86 -17.46
N LYS A 100 -0.39 17.84 -17.95
CA LYS A 100 -1.05 17.87 -19.26
C LYS A 100 -2.11 18.97 -19.35
N LEU A 101 -2.95 19.10 -18.33
CA LEU A 101 -3.98 20.15 -18.27
C LEU A 101 -3.35 21.55 -18.25
N LEU A 102 -2.27 21.73 -17.49
CA LEU A 102 -1.55 23.00 -17.40
C LEU A 102 -0.91 23.38 -18.75
N ILE A 103 -0.25 22.44 -19.43
CA ILE A 103 0.32 22.67 -20.77
C ILE A 103 -0.78 23.05 -21.76
N ASN A 104 -1.90 22.32 -21.79
CA ASN A 104 -3.02 22.65 -22.68
C ASN A 104 -3.58 24.05 -22.41
N ALA A 105 -3.69 24.46 -21.14
CA ALA A 105 -4.13 25.80 -20.78
C ALA A 105 -3.12 26.88 -21.24
N HIS A 106 -1.82 26.63 -21.09
CA HIS A 106 -0.76 27.52 -21.57
C HIS A 106 -0.77 27.66 -23.09
N GLU A 107 -0.99 26.57 -23.83
CA GLU A 107 -1.12 26.59 -25.29
C GLU A 107 -2.32 27.46 -25.72
N GLN A 108 -3.48 27.28 -25.08
CA GLN A 108 -4.68 28.09 -25.35
C GLN A 108 -4.45 29.58 -25.07
N GLN A 109 -3.86 29.92 -23.93
CA GLN A 109 -3.50 31.32 -23.60
C GLN A 109 -2.57 31.94 -24.64
N THR A 110 -1.56 31.18 -25.05
CA THR A 110 -0.59 31.63 -26.06
C THR A 110 -1.25 31.87 -27.41
N GLN A 111 -2.12 30.95 -27.85
CA GLN A 111 -2.85 31.08 -29.10
C GLN A 111 -3.82 32.26 -29.08
N GLN A 112 -4.55 32.45 -27.98
CA GLN A 112 -5.46 33.58 -27.80
C GLN A 112 -4.70 34.92 -27.86
N LEU A 113 -3.54 35.02 -27.21
CA LEU A 113 -2.71 36.22 -27.23
C LEU A 113 -2.22 36.52 -28.66
N LYS A 114 -1.72 35.51 -29.38
CA LYS A 114 -1.32 35.64 -30.79
C LYS A 114 -2.46 36.15 -31.68
N MET A 115 -3.66 35.56 -31.55
CA MET A 115 -4.83 36.00 -32.32
C MET A 115 -5.23 37.45 -32.02
N SER A 116 -5.14 37.87 -30.76
CA SER A 116 -5.38 39.25 -30.33
C SER A 116 -4.34 40.22 -30.94
N HIS A 117 -3.07 39.84 -30.89
CA HIS A 117 -1.97 40.60 -31.49
C HIS A 117 -2.14 40.76 -33.01
N ASP A 118 -2.47 39.68 -33.72
CA ASP A 118 -2.72 39.69 -35.18
C ASP A 118 -3.92 40.57 -35.54
N ARG A 119 -5.01 40.50 -34.75
CA ARG A 119 -6.16 41.39 -34.94
C ARG A 119 -5.76 42.86 -34.79
N ARG A 120 -4.98 43.18 -33.75
CA ARG A 120 -4.53 44.55 -33.49
C ARG A 120 -3.63 45.10 -34.59
N VAL A 121 -2.76 44.26 -35.15
CA VAL A 121 -1.91 44.62 -36.29
C VAL A 121 -2.77 44.92 -37.53
N ARG A 122 -3.78 44.10 -37.83
CA ARG A 122 -4.71 44.34 -38.94
C ARG A 122 -5.50 45.64 -38.77
N GLU A 123 -6.03 45.90 -37.57
CA GLU A 123 -6.74 47.15 -37.26
C GLU A 123 -5.86 48.38 -37.50
N LEU A 124 -4.63 48.39 -36.97
CA LEU A 124 -3.69 49.50 -37.15
C LEU A 124 -3.28 49.71 -38.61
N ASN A 125 -3.11 48.63 -39.38
CA ASN A 125 -2.82 48.72 -40.81
C ASN A 125 -3.96 49.39 -41.60
N SER A 126 -5.20 49.25 -41.14
CA SER A 126 -6.38 49.84 -41.81
C SER A 126 -6.60 51.34 -41.49
N SER A 127 -6.13 51.83 -40.33
CA SER A 127 -6.42 53.18 -39.80
C SER A 127 -5.45 54.30 -40.27
N ASN A 128 -4.90 54.17 -41.47
CA ASN A 128 -3.77 54.92 -42.04
C ASN A 128 -3.73 56.45 -41.75
N THR A 129 -2.87 56.90 -40.84
CA THR A 129 -2.46 58.32 -40.68
C THR A 129 -0.95 58.41 -40.45
N LYS A 130 -0.33 59.52 -40.89
CA LYS A 130 1.11 59.77 -41.17
C LYS A 130 2.16 59.50 -40.05
N LYS A 131 1.83 58.82 -38.94
CA LYS A 131 2.74 58.44 -37.83
C LYS A 131 3.00 56.93 -37.74
N PHE A 132 3.37 56.28 -38.84
CA PHE A 132 3.22 54.83 -39.01
C PHE A 132 4.40 53.97 -38.50
N LEU A 133 5.64 54.43 -38.62
CA LEU A 133 6.81 53.59 -38.35
C LEU A 133 7.14 53.48 -36.86
N GLU A 134 7.09 54.60 -36.13
CA GLU A 134 7.39 54.61 -34.69
C GLU A 134 6.33 53.87 -33.88
N GLU A 135 5.05 54.05 -34.21
CA GLU A 135 3.95 53.37 -33.53
C GLU A 135 3.98 51.86 -33.80
N ARG A 136 4.31 51.43 -35.02
CA ARG A 136 4.48 50.01 -35.36
C ARG A 136 5.65 49.38 -34.60
N LYS A 137 6.78 50.09 -34.50
CA LYS A 137 7.93 49.64 -33.68
C LYS A 137 7.54 49.53 -32.21
N ARG A 138 6.81 50.51 -31.67
CA ARG A 138 6.35 50.51 -30.29
C ARG A 138 5.37 49.36 -30.00
N LEU A 139 4.43 49.11 -30.91
CA LEU A 139 3.49 47.99 -30.80
C LEU A 139 4.22 46.64 -30.83
N ALA A 140 5.13 46.43 -31.78
CA ALA A 140 5.89 45.19 -31.87
C ALA A 140 6.72 44.94 -30.60
N MET A 141 7.38 45.97 -30.08
CA MET A 141 8.09 45.89 -28.79
C MET A 141 7.15 45.55 -27.63
N LYS A 142 5.95 46.14 -27.59
CA LYS A 142 4.94 45.85 -26.56
C LYS A 142 4.46 44.40 -26.64
N GLN A 143 4.12 43.91 -27.84
CA GLN A 143 3.67 42.54 -28.08
C GLN A 143 4.75 41.52 -27.69
N SER A 144 6.01 41.79 -28.03
CA SER A 144 7.15 40.97 -27.60
C SER A 144 7.24 40.89 -26.08
N LYS A 145 7.20 42.04 -25.39
CA LYS A 145 7.26 42.08 -23.91
C LYS A 145 6.10 41.35 -23.26
N GLU A 146 4.89 41.49 -23.78
CA GLU A 146 3.71 40.76 -23.29
C GLU A 146 3.86 39.24 -23.47
N MET A 147 4.40 38.79 -24.61
CA MET A 147 4.67 37.37 -24.88
C MET A 147 5.75 36.81 -23.94
N ASP A 148 6.83 37.57 -23.73
CA ASP A 148 7.92 37.17 -22.84
C ASP A 148 7.43 37.09 -21.38
N GLN A 149 6.60 38.04 -20.95
CA GLN A 149 5.98 38.01 -19.62
C GLN A 149 5.02 36.82 -19.47
N LEU A 150 4.22 36.50 -20.49
CA LEU A 150 3.36 35.32 -20.47
C LEU A 150 4.18 34.04 -20.32
N LYS A 151 5.24 33.87 -21.13
CA LYS A 151 6.13 32.71 -21.05
C LYS A 151 6.80 32.58 -19.68
N LYS A 152 7.21 33.70 -19.09
CA LYS A 152 7.78 33.73 -17.74
C LYS A 152 6.79 33.17 -16.70
N VAL A 153 5.55 33.65 -16.72
CA VAL A 153 4.51 33.16 -15.80
C VAL A 153 4.20 31.67 -16.04
N GLN A 154 4.15 31.23 -17.29
CA GLN A 154 3.93 29.82 -17.63
C GLN A 154 5.06 28.92 -17.13
N LEU A 155 6.31 29.38 -17.18
CA LEU A 155 7.45 28.67 -16.62
C LEU A 155 7.35 28.57 -15.09
N GLU A 156 7.07 29.69 -14.41
CA GLU A 156 6.89 29.72 -12.95
C GLU A 156 5.79 28.76 -12.48
N HIS A 157 4.66 28.68 -13.21
CA HIS A 157 3.60 27.72 -12.90
C HIS A 157 4.05 26.26 -13.05
N LEU A 158 4.85 25.94 -14.07
CA LEU A 158 5.38 24.59 -14.29
C LEU A 158 6.38 24.21 -13.19
N GLU A 159 7.30 25.10 -12.85
CA GLU A 159 8.27 24.90 -11.76
C GLU A 159 7.56 24.70 -10.42
N PHE A 160 6.52 25.48 -10.15
CA PHE A 160 5.70 25.30 -8.95
C PHE A 160 5.01 23.93 -8.92
N LEU A 161 4.41 23.51 -10.02
CA LEU A 161 3.76 22.19 -10.12
C LEU A 161 4.77 21.05 -9.95
N GLU A 162 5.95 21.16 -10.57
CA GLU A 162 7.03 20.18 -10.41
C GLU A 162 7.47 20.08 -8.95
N LYS A 163 7.63 21.21 -8.26
CA LYS A 163 7.97 21.23 -6.84
C LYS A 163 6.88 20.58 -5.97
N GLN A 164 5.60 20.86 -6.23
CA GLN A 164 4.50 20.22 -5.51
C GLN A 164 4.47 18.70 -5.72
N ASN A 165 4.70 18.25 -6.95
CA ASN A 165 4.78 16.83 -7.27
C ASN A 165 5.94 16.14 -6.55
N GLU A 166 7.11 16.79 -6.47
CA GLU A 166 8.27 16.23 -5.76
C GLU A 166 8.01 16.12 -4.26
N GLN A 167 7.44 17.15 -3.64
CA GLN A 167 7.05 17.12 -2.23
C GLN A 167 6.04 16.00 -1.92
N ALA A 168 5.07 15.77 -2.81
CA ALA A 168 4.12 14.68 -2.64
C ALA A 168 4.79 13.30 -2.70
N LYS A 169 5.76 13.11 -3.61
CA LYS A 169 6.55 11.87 -3.70
C LYS A 169 7.42 11.66 -2.46
N GLU A 170 8.08 12.70 -1.97
CA GLU A 170 8.90 12.63 -0.74
C GLU A 170 8.06 12.23 0.47
N MET A 171 6.88 12.83 0.63
CA MET A 171 5.96 12.49 1.71
C MET A 171 5.48 11.03 1.60
N GLN A 172 5.19 10.55 0.39
CA GLN A 172 4.78 9.17 0.16
C GLN A 172 5.91 8.17 0.46
N GLN A 173 7.17 8.50 0.14
CA GLN A 173 8.33 7.70 0.53
C GLN A 173 8.51 7.64 2.04
N MET A 174 8.26 8.75 2.75
CA MET A 174 8.32 8.79 4.21
C MET A 174 7.28 7.86 4.84
N VAL A 175 6.03 7.90 4.36
CA VAL A 175 4.95 7.00 4.83
C VAL A 175 5.32 5.54 4.58
N LYS A 176 5.92 5.24 3.42
CA LYS A 176 6.39 3.88 3.12
C LYS A 176 7.47 3.42 4.10
N LEU A 177 8.44 4.28 4.41
CA LEU A 177 9.50 3.96 5.37
C LEU A 177 8.94 3.73 6.78
N GLU A 178 7.99 4.55 7.22
CA GLU A 178 7.29 4.38 8.51
C GLU A 178 6.56 3.02 8.57
N ALA A 179 5.82 2.67 7.51
CA ALA A 179 5.13 1.39 7.43
C ALA A 179 6.09 0.18 7.43
N GLU A 180 7.26 0.31 6.79
CA GLU A 180 8.31 -0.73 6.82
C GLU A 180 8.90 -0.90 8.22
N MET A 181 9.09 0.18 8.98
CA MET A 181 9.59 0.15 10.36
C MET A 181 8.59 -0.45 11.35
N ASP A 182 7.29 -0.21 11.15
CA ASP A 182 6.21 -0.75 12.00
C ASP A 182 5.90 -2.24 11.73
N ARG A 183 6.50 -2.81 10.68
CA ARG A 183 6.25 -4.18 10.25
C ARG A 183 6.75 -5.18 11.29
N ARG A 184 5.80 -5.94 11.85
CA ARG A 184 6.06 -6.99 12.85
C ARG A 184 5.21 -8.23 12.59
N PRO A 185 5.68 -9.43 12.98
CA PRO A 185 4.87 -10.62 12.93
C PRO A 185 3.57 -10.45 13.71
N ALA A 186 2.46 -10.85 13.12
CA ALA A 186 1.14 -10.80 13.72
C ALA A 186 0.42 -12.14 13.57
N THR A 187 -0.39 -12.49 14.56
CA THR A 187 -1.24 -13.69 14.54
C THR A 187 -2.67 -13.23 14.70
N VAL A 188 -3.56 -13.68 13.80
CA VAL A 188 -4.99 -13.51 14.00
C VAL A 188 -5.49 -14.61 14.95
N VAL A 189 -6.21 -14.22 16.00
CA VAL A 189 -6.83 -15.14 16.95
C VAL A 189 -8.34 -15.16 16.71
#